data_AF-A0A136MSZ5-F1
#
_entry.id   AF-A0A136MSZ5-F1
#
_cell.length_a   1.000
_cell.length_b   1.000
_cell.length_c   1.000
_cell.angle_alpha   90.00
_cell.angle_beta   90.00
_cell.angle_gamma   90.00
#
_symmetry.space_group_name_H-M   'P 1'
#
loop_
_entity.id
_entity.type
_entity.pdbx_description
1 polymer ?
#
loop_
_entity_poly.entity_id
_entity_poly.type
_entity_poly.pdbx_seq_one_letter_code
_entity_poly.pdbx_strand_id
1 'polypeptide(L)'
;MAGFSPYKPTEEQVKQLEAYTRANLEGFIIGRTDWEYISNCLVIWARIGFHFISGETGQANALITQSGSDLGPVAVKVDRVQDHAGTIFENCQFMSGFEIGPDNKGPIKLTTCGFWGKAGAGSQMVLGGKGTVTLTATHFHKWDQEGQGKACIQALDGSLILNGCEFMGEGIAAPHLLLGEELQSAVILGNRFTHGKMRIENNSQGDVQILGNVEQ
;
A
#
# COMPACT_ATOMS: atom_id res chain seq x y z
N MET A 1 29.68 -39.48 12.84
CA MET A 1 28.51 -38.57 12.86
C MET A 1 28.07 -38.37 11.42
N ALA A 2 26.89 -38.86 11.04
CA ALA A 2 26.37 -38.65 9.69
C ALA A 2 26.23 -37.14 9.45
N GLY A 3 26.80 -36.65 8.34
CA GLY A 3 26.91 -35.23 8.05
C GLY A 3 25.54 -34.61 7.85
N PHE A 4 25.16 -33.71 8.75
CA PHE A 4 24.03 -32.82 8.53
C PHE A 4 24.33 -31.93 7.32
N SER A 5 23.53 -32.07 6.27
CA SER A 5 23.49 -31.12 5.17
C SER A 5 22.14 -30.40 5.24
N PRO A 6 22.12 -29.06 5.37
CA PRO A 6 20.87 -28.30 5.30
C PRO A 6 20.10 -28.62 4.02
N TYR A 7 18.77 -28.66 4.12
CA TYR A 7 17.91 -28.75 2.95
C TYR A 7 18.21 -27.58 1.99
N LYS A 8 18.42 -27.89 0.70
CA LYS A 8 18.62 -26.91 -0.36
C LYS A 8 17.68 -27.21 -1.51
N PRO A 9 16.71 -26.34 -1.81
CA PRO A 9 15.86 -26.52 -2.97
C PRO A 9 16.68 -26.38 -4.27
N THR A 10 16.33 -27.12 -5.30
CA THR A 10 16.82 -26.89 -6.66
C THR A 10 16.21 -25.61 -7.24
N GLU A 11 16.80 -25.07 -8.30
CA GLU A 11 16.22 -23.89 -9.00
C GLU A 11 14.76 -24.11 -9.43
N GLU A 12 14.45 -25.32 -9.90
CA GLU A 12 13.09 -25.69 -10.30
C GLU A 12 12.14 -25.70 -9.09
N GLN A 13 12.58 -26.23 -7.95
CA GLN A 13 11.79 -26.18 -6.71
C GLN A 13 11.59 -24.75 -6.21
N VAL A 14 12.56 -23.86 -6.37
CA VAL A 14 12.42 -22.43 -6.04
C VAL A 14 11.36 -21.78 -6.93
N LYS A 15 11.37 -22.03 -8.25
CA LYS A 15 10.35 -21.50 -9.17
C LYS A 15 8.95 -22.02 -8.83
N GLN A 16 8.82 -23.29 -8.50
CA GLN A 16 7.55 -23.90 -8.08
C GLN A 16 7.05 -23.32 -6.76
N LEU A 17 7.96 -23.10 -5.79
CA LEU A 17 7.63 -22.46 -4.53
C LEU A 17 7.15 -21.03 -4.75
N GLU A 18 7.89 -20.23 -5.53
CA GLU A 18 7.52 -18.84 -5.84
C GLU A 18 6.12 -18.79 -6.50
N ALA A 19 5.88 -19.63 -7.51
CA ALA A 19 4.59 -19.68 -8.19
C ALA A 19 3.46 -20.06 -7.22
N TYR A 20 3.70 -21.06 -6.36
CA TYR A 20 2.71 -21.52 -5.40
C TYR A 20 2.41 -20.47 -4.33
N THR A 21 3.42 -19.85 -3.73
CA THR A 21 3.22 -18.84 -2.68
C THR A 21 2.55 -17.59 -3.23
N ARG A 22 2.91 -17.14 -4.44
CA ARG A 22 2.28 -15.97 -5.06
C ARG A 22 0.81 -16.20 -5.41
N ALA A 23 0.40 -17.45 -5.55
CA ALA A 23 -1.00 -17.83 -5.77
C ALA A 23 -1.77 -18.13 -4.47
N ASN A 24 -1.11 -18.54 -3.39
CA ASN A 24 -1.80 -19.13 -2.24
C ASN A 24 -1.45 -18.51 -0.87
N LEU A 25 -0.23 -18.01 -0.68
CA LEU A 25 0.25 -17.56 0.64
C LEU A 25 -0.36 -16.21 1.02
N GLU A 26 -0.97 -16.16 2.20
CA GLU A 26 -1.20 -14.93 2.95
C GLU A 26 -0.19 -14.89 4.10
N GLY A 27 0.65 -13.85 4.15
CA GLY A 27 1.75 -13.77 5.11
C GLY A 27 1.27 -13.61 6.55
N PHE A 28 0.61 -12.49 6.81
CA PHE A 28 0.06 -12.13 8.11
C PHE A 28 -1.43 -11.85 7.97
N ILE A 29 -2.27 -12.69 8.58
CA ILE A 29 -3.73 -12.48 8.64
C ILE A 29 -4.07 -11.87 10.00
N ILE A 30 -4.68 -10.69 9.97
CA ILE A 30 -4.89 -9.86 11.15
C ILE A 30 -6.40 -9.63 11.30
N GLY A 31 -6.99 -10.35 12.26
CA GLY A 31 -8.38 -10.20 12.67
C GLY A 31 -8.53 -9.22 13.83
N ARG A 32 -9.35 -9.55 14.83
CA ARG A 32 -9.50 -8.70 16.02
C ARG A 32 -8.18 -8.58 16.79
N THR A 33 -7.74 -7.34 16.94
CA THR A 33 -6.66 -6.92 17.83
C THR A 33 -7.03 -5.59 18.48
N ASP A 34 -6.35 -5.23 19.56
CA ASP A 34 -6.53 -3.94 20.25
C ASP A 34 -5.15 -3.44 20.68
N TRP A 35 -4.65 -2.38 20.04
CA TRP A 35 -3.30 -1.83 20.25
C TRP A 35 -2.14 -2.83 20.04
N GLU A 36 -2.27 -3.73 19.06
CA GLU A 36 -1.21 -4.71 18.77
C GLU A 36 0.01 -4.07 18.10
N TYR A 37 1.21 -4.55 18.42
CA TYR A 37 2.47 -4.08 17.81
C TYR A 37 3.10 -5.18 16.97
N ILE A 38 3.21 -4.95 15.66
CA ILE A 38 3.89 -5.85 14.72
C ILE A 38 5.17 -5.17 14.25
N SER A 39 6.32 -5.72 14.61
CA SER A 39 7.63 -5.11 14.31
C SER A 39 8.59 -6.11 13.67
N ASN A 40 9.45 -5.63 12.77
CA ASN A 40 10.50 -6.42 12.12
C ASN A 40 9.97 -7.67 11.39
N CYS A 41 8.79 -7.56 10.78
CA CYS A 41 8.12 -8.63 10.07
C CYS A 41 8.26 -8.44 8.55
N LEU A 42 8.84 -9.42 7.87
CA LEU A 42 8.99 -9.42 6.41
C LEU A 42 8.40 -10.71 5.83
N VAL A 43 7.65 -10.57 4.75
CA VAL A 43 7.22 -11.71 3.91
C VAL A 43 7.55 -11.44 2.45
N ILE A 44 7.99 -12.47 1.73
CA ILE A 44 8.34 -12.40 0.30
C ILE A 44 7.51 -13.41 -0.49
N TRP A 45 7.16 -13.06 -1.72
CA TRP A 45 6.40 -13.90 -2.66
C TRP A 45 5.02 -14.35 -2.14
N ALA A 46 4.42 -13.62 -1.20
CA ALA A 46 3.06 -13.88 -0.77
C ALA A 46 2.06 -13.34 -1.80
N ARG A 47 0.90 -13.99 -1.95
CA ARG A 47 -0.25 -13.43 -2.67
C ARG A 47 -0.72 -12.15 -1.98
N ILE A 48 -0.83 -12.19 -0.64
CA ILE A 48 -1.10 -11.01 0.20
C ILE A 48 -0.07 -11.01 1.33
N GLY A 49 0.64 -9.89 1.51
CA GLY A 49 1.59 -9.72 2.61
C GLY A 49 0.90 -9.63 3.97
N PHE A 50 0.26 -8.50 4.24
CA PHE A 50 -0.54 -8.23 5.44
C PHE A 50 -2.01 -8.11 5.06
N HIS A 51 -2.87 -8.90 5.68
CA HIS A 51 -4.29 -8.96 5.39
C HIS A 51 -5.12 -8.60 6.63
N PHE A 52 -5.71 -7.40 6.64
CA PHE A 52 -6.61 -6.96 7.70
C PHE A 52 -8.03 -7.37 7.34
N ILE A 53 -8.48 -8.47 7.94
CA ILE A 53 -9.76 -9.09 7.63
C ILE A 53 -10.88 -8.56 8.52
N SER A 54 -12.12 -8.67 8.05
CA SER A 54 -13.30 -8.56 8.92
C SER A 54 -13.46 -9.86 9.72
N GLY A 55 -12.70 -10.01 10.81
CA GLY A 55 -12.74 -11.20 11.65
C GLY A 55 -14.09 -11.42 12.37
N GLU A 56 -14.43 -12.67 12.66
CA GLU A 56 -15.69 -13.05 13.35
C GLU A 56 -15.84 -12.39 14.72
N THR A 57 -14.73 -12.17 15.41
CA THR A 57 -14.72 -11.63 16.78
C THR A 57 -14.56 -10.11 16.83
N GLY A 58 -14.30 -9.45 15.70
CA GLY A 58 -14.12 -7.99 15.57
C GLY A 58 -13.00 -7.59 14.60
N GLN A 59 -12.74 -6.29 14.53
CA GLN A 59 -11.74 -5.70 13.61
C GLN A 59 -10.41 -5.39 14.31
N ALA A 60 -9.36 -5.26 13.50
CA ALA A 60 -8.01 -4.95 13.96
C ALA A 60 -7.83 -3.49 14.37
N ASN A 61 -7.06 -3.27 15.43
CA ASN A 61 -6.30 -2.05 15.66
C ASN A 61 -4.84 -2.44 15.94
N ALA A 62 -3.91 -1.94 15.13
CA ALA A 62 -2.50 -2.30 15.22
C ALA A 62 -1.56 -1.19 14.75
N LEU A 63 -0.34 -1.19 15.28
CA LEU A 63 0.84 -0.50 14.74
C LEU A 63 1.76 -1.52 14.08
N ILE A 64 2.07 -1.30 12.82
CA ILE A 64 3.01 -2.07 12.03
C ILE A 64 4.23 -1.18 11.81
N THR A 65 5.40 -1.63 12.23
CA THR A 65 6.62 -0.82 12.14
C THR A 65 7.81 -1.64 11.68
N GLN A 66 8.76 -1.05 10.96
CA GLN A 66 9.98 -1.73 10.51
C GLN A 66 9.71 -3.03 9.74
N SER A 67 8.62 -3.06 8.96
CA SER A 67 8.06 -4.29 8.38
C SER A 67 7.81 -4.13 6.89
N GLY A 68 7.65 -5.23 6.16
CA GLY A 68 7.47 -5.16 4.72
C GLY A 68 6.92 -6.41 4.05
N SER A 69 6.54 -6.23 2.79
CA SER A 69 6.09 -7.33 1.92
C SER A 69 6.59 -7.13 0.49
N ASP A 70 7.33 -8.13 0.00
CA ASP A 70 8.11 -8.01 -1.20
C ASP A 70 7.74 -9.02 -2.29
N LEU A 71 7.83 -8.60 -3.54
CA LEU A 71 7.71 -9.45 -4.75
C LEU A 71 6.41 -10.28 -4.85
N GLY A 72 5.38 -9.92 -4.08
CA GLY A 72 4.00 -10.36 -4.24
C GLY A 72 3.21 -9.42 -5.15
N PRO A 73 1.92 -9.72 -5.44
CA PRO A 73 1.04 -8.76 -6.12
C PRO A 73 0.49 -7.71 -5.15
N VAL A 74 0.23 -8.07 -3.89
CA VAL A 74 -0.39 -7.20 -2.87
C VAL A 74 0.40 -7.27 -1.56
N ALA A 75 1.02 -6.16 -1.17
CA ALA A 75 1.74 -6.03 0.10
C ALA A 75 0.78 -5.93 1.28
N VAL A 76 -0.28 -5.14 1.13
CA VAL A 76 -1.28 -4.92 2.17
C VAL A 76 -2.66 -4.95 1.56
N LYS A 77 -3.55 -5.77 2.14
CA LYS A 77 -4.99 -5.76 1.87
C LYS A 77 -5.72 -5.39 3.14
N VAL A 78 -6.58 -4.38 3.07
CA VAL A 78 -7.45 -3.96 4.16
C VAL A 78 -8.89 -4.16 3.75
N ASP A 79 -9.52 -5.20 4.27
CA ASP A 79 -10.97 -5.35 4.17
C ASP A 79 -11.66 -4.50 5.23
N ARG A 80 -11.17 -4.56 6.48
CA ARG A 80 -11.71 -3.76 7.58
C ARG A 80 -10.74 -3.62 8.76
N VAL A 81 -10.68 -2.42 9.34
CA VAL A 81 -10.06 -2.15 10.65
C VAL A 81 -11.08 -1.49 11.59
N GLN A 82 -10.74 -1.30 12.86
CA GLN A 82 -11.64 -0.65 13.80
C GLN A 82 -12.00 0.77 13.36
N ASP A 83 -13.29 1.08 13.27
CA ASP A 83 -13.80 2.36 12.74
C ASP A 83 -13.24 3.60 13.48
N HIS A 84 -12.99 3.49 14.79
CA HIS A 84 -12.57 4.63 15.62
C HIS A 84 -11.05 4.78 15.76
N ALA A 85 -10.26 3.72 15.51
CA ALA A 85 -8.83 3.69 15.81
C ALA A 85 -7.97 3.28 14.61
N GLY A 86 -8.48 2.36 13.79
CA GLY A 86 -7.86 1.95 12.55
C GLY A 86 -6.49 1.31 12.71
N THR A 87 -5.60 1.48 11.74
CA THR A 87 -4.24 0.91 11.73
C THR A 87 -3.19 1.93 11.31
N ILE A 88 -1.98 1.79 11.85
CA ILE A 88 -0.82 2.63 11.56
C ILE A 88 0.30 1.78 10.97
N PHE A 89 0.97 2.30 9.93
CA PHE A 89 2.21 1.78 9.37
C PHE A 89 3.30 2.84 9.51
N GLU A 90 4.44 2.45 10.06
CA GLU A 90 5.56 3.36 10.30
C GLU A 90 6.87 2.73 9.81
N ASN A 91 7.61 3.46 8.98
CA ASN A 91 8.88 2.98 8.43
C ASN A 91 8.78 1.57 7.80
N CYS A 92 7.72 1.35 7.01
CA CYS A 92 7.50 0.10 6.28
C CYS A 92 7.96 0.18 4.83
N GLN A 93 8.31 -0.98 4.27
CA GLN A 93 8.71 -1.12 2.86
C GLN A 93 7.79 -2.07 2.11
N PHE A 94 7.30 -1.65 0.95
CA PHE A 94 6.37 -2.44 0.15
C PHE A 94 6.81 -2.48 -1.31
N MET A 95 7.21 -3.68 -1.79
CA MET A 95 7.54 -3.89 -3.21
C MET A 95 6.35 -4.35 -4.06
N SER A 96 5.13 -4.02 -3.63
CA SER A 96 3.86 -4.48 -4.21
C SER A 96 2.69 -3.60 -3.77
N GLY A 97 1.47 -3.90 -4.24
CA GLY A 97 0.31 -3.00 -4.09
C GLY A 97 -0.25 -2.90 -2.67
N PHE A 98 -0.86 -1.76 -2.36
CA PHE A 98 -1.62 -1.50 -1.13
C PHE A 98 -3.09 -1.27 -1.47
N GLU A 99 -3.98 -2.11 -0.98
CA GLU A 99 -5.39 -2.09 -1.34
C GLU A 99 -6.29 -1.95 -0.12
N ILE A 100 -7.21 -0.99 -0.15
CA ILE A 100 -8.28 -0.83 0.83
C ILE A 100 -9.61 -1.12 0.15
N GLY A 101 -10.36 -2.09 0.68
CA GLY A 101 -11.69 -2.47 0.22
C GLY A 101 -12.77 -1.44 0.61
N PRO A 102 -13.94 -1.50 -0.04
CA PRO A 102 -15.02 -0.52 0.12
C PRO A 102 -15.67 -0.54 1.51
N ASP A 103 -15.58 -1.64 2.24
CA ASP A 103 -16.22 -1.81 3.54
C ASP A 103 -15.42 -1.19 4.70
N ASN A 104 -14.17 -0.77 4.45
CA ASN A 104 -13.35 -0.15 5.48
C ASN A 104 -13.82 1.28 5.79
N LYS A 105 -14.12 1.55 7.05
CA LYS A 105 -14.48 2.88 7.56
C LYS A 105 -13.45 3.47 8.52
N GLY A 106 -12.56 2.62 9.05
CA GLY A 106 -11.54 3.05 9.99
C GLY A 106 -10.36 3.76 9.31
N PRO A 107 -9.65 4.62 10.04
CA PRO A 107 -8.52 5.37 9.50
C PRO A 107 -7.33 4.47 9.19
N ILE A 108 -6.59 4.79 8.14
CA ILE A 108 -5.33 4.12 7.81
C ILE A 108 -4.24 5.18 7.71
N LYS A 109 -3.17 5.02 8.49
CA LYS A 109 -2.09 6.02 8.57
C LYS A 109 -0.78 5.38 8.16
N LEU A 110 -0.07 6.00 7.23
CA LEU A 110 1.27 5.59 6.82
C LEU A 110 2.22 6.77 7.04
N THR A 111 3.31 6.50 7.75
CA THR A 111 4.37 7.47 8.01
C THR A 111 5.71 6.87 7.62
N THR A 112 6.53 7.63 6.89
CA THR A 112 7.89 7.24 6.46
C THR A 112 7.97 5.90 5.72
N CYS A 113 6.88 5.47 5.08
CA CYS A 113 6.85 4.24 4.30
C CYS A 113 7.40 4.43 2.87
N GLY A 114 7.77 3.34 2.21
CA GLY A 114 8.22 3.36 0.83
C GLY A 114 7.53 2.32 -0.05
N PHE A 115 7.23 2.72 -1.29
CA PHE A 115 6.58 1.89 -2.30
C PHE A 115 7.42 1.83 -3.59
N TRP A 116 7.73 0.61 -4.04
CA TRP A 116 8.37 0.36 -5.33
C TRP A 116 7.98 -1.03 -5.85
N GLY A 117 8.57 -1.48 -6.96
CA GLY A 117 8.22 -2.80 -7.53
C GLY A 117 6.84 -2.84 -8.20
N LYS A 118 6.36 -4.06 -8.47
CA LYS A 118 5.15 -4.29 -9.28
C LYS A 118 3.94 -4.50 -8.39
N ALA A 119 2.92 -3.67 -8.56
CA ALA A 119 1.62 -3.87 -7.94
C ALA A 119 0.70 -4.70 -8.84
N GLY A 120 0.01 -5.69 -8.28
CA GLY A 120 -0.92 -6.55 -9.02
C GLY A 120 -2.08 -5.79 -9.66
N ALA A 121 -2.55 -4.73 -9.00
CA ALA A 121 -3.58 -3.84 -9.52
C ALA A 121 -3.06 -2.82 -10.57
N GLY A 122 -1.74 -2.75 -10.81
CA GLY A 122 -1.07 -1.75 -11.64
C GLY A 122 -0.81 -0.41 -10.94
N SER A 123 -1.67 -0.01 -10.00
CA SER A 123 -1.44 1.13 -9.09
C SER A 123 -0.74 0.67 -7.81
N GLN A 124 0.18 1.49 -7.28
CA GLN A 124 0.82 1.20 -6.00
C GLN A 124 -0.18 1.24 -4.85
N MET A 125 -1.18 2.13 -4.92
CA MET A 125 -2.26 2.17 -3.93
C MET A 125 -3.63 2.29 -4.59
N VAL A 126 -4.60 1.50 -4.11
CA VAL A 126 -6.02 1.60 -4.46
C VAL A 126 -6.83 1.74 -3.17
N LEU A 127 -7.47 2.89 -2.98
CA LEU A 127 -8.08 3.31 -1.71
C LEU A 127 -9.60 3.44 -1.89
N GLY A 128 -10.35 2.36 -1.60
CA GLY A 128 -11.80 2.31 -1.83
C GLY A 128 -12.70 2.54 -0.62
N GLY A 129 -12.16 2.57 0.60
CA GLY A 129 -12.95 2.69 1.83
C GLY A 129 -13.32 4.12 2.20
N LYS A 130 -14.35 4.28 3.04
CA LYS A 130 -14.87 5.59 3.50
C LYS A 130 -14.03 6.23 4.61
N GLY A 131 -13.09 5.49 5.18
CA GLY A 131 -12.17 6.01 6.19
C GLY A 131 -11.19 7.04 5.61
N THR A 132 -10.51 7.76 6.50
CA THR A 132 -9.42 8.65 6.07
C THR A 132 -8.12 7.86 5.90
N VAL A 133 -7.49 8.02 4.74
CA VAL A 133 -6.11 7.57 4.51
C VAL A 133 -5.17 8.76 4.69
N THR A 134 -4.18 8.63 5.56
CA THR A 134 -3.15 9.65 5.77
C THR A 134 -1.79 9.10 5.38
N LEU A 135 -1.10 9.79 4.48
CA LEU A 135 0.24 9.51 4.03
C LEU A 135 1.14 10.67 4.43
N THR A 136 2.21 10.40 5.17
CA THR A 136 3.15 11.43 5.63
C THR A 136 4.58 10.98 5.42
N ALA A 137 5.38 11.79 4.72
CA ALA A 137 6.78 11.48 4.41
C ALA A 137 6.97 10.11 3.71
N THR A 138 5.94 9.66 2.98
CA THR A 138 5.98 8.42 2.19
C THR A 138 6.56 8.69 0.80
N HIS A 139 7.30 7.73 0.23
CA HIS A 139 7.82 7.86 -1.13
C HIS A 139 7.35 6.75 -2.06
N PHE A 140 7.22 7.08 -3.34
CA PHE A 140 6.81 6.19 -4.41
C PHE A 140 7.84 6.23 -5.53
N HIS A 141 8.36 5.08 -5.93
CA HIS A 141 9.38 4.97 -6.98
C HIS A 141 8.94 4.03 -8.09
N LYS A 142 9.03 4.51 -9.35
CA LYS A 142 8.77 3.73 -10.56
C LYS A 142 7.45 2.94 -10.50
N TRP A 143 6.33 3.65 -10.32
CA TRP A 143 4.99 3.07 -10.54
C TRP A 143 4.72 2.82 -12.02
N ASP A 144 3.63 2.12 -12.34
CA ASP A 144 3.24 1.77 -13.72
C ASP A 144 4.35 1.04 -14.52
N GLN A 145 5.10 0.13 -13.87
CA GLN A 145 6.22 -0.59 -14.52
C GLN A 145 5.78 -1.45 -15.71
N GLU A 146 4.49 -1.75 -15.81
CA GLU A 146 3.91 -2.54 -16.89
C GLU A 146 3.25 -1.68 -17.98
N GLY A 147 3.31 -0.35 -17.85
CA GLY A 147 2.78 0.59 -18.86
C GLY A 147 1.27 0.50 -19.04
N GLN A 148 0.53 0.20 -17.97
CA GLN A 148 -0.92 0.12 -17.97
C GLN A 148 -1.57 1.52 -17.92
N GLY A 149 -0.79 2.58 -17.67
CA GLY A 149 -1.26 3.96 -17.61
C GLY A 149 -2.02 4.30 -16.32
N LYS A 150 -2.00 3.43 -15.31
CA LYS A 150 -2.74 3.64 -14.06
C LYS A 150 -2.01 4.60 -13.14
N ALA A 151 -2.77 5.46 -12.46
CA ALA A 151 -2.21 6.40 -11.48
C ALA A 151 -1.43 5.68 -10.37
N CYS A 152 -0.39 6.30 -9.81
CA CYS A 152 0.34 5.73 -8.66
C CYS A 152 -0.60 5.42 -7.49
N ILE A 153 -1.43 6.40 -7.12
CA ILE A 153 -2.46 6.29 -6.10
C ILE A 153 -3.83 6.54 -6.74
N GLN A 154 -4.76 5.60 -6.55
CA GLN A 154 -6.17 5.79 -6.85
C GLN A 154 -6.93 5.98 -5.53
N ALA A 155 -7.34 7.22 -5.23
CA ALA A 155 -8.17 7.55 -4.09
C ALA A 155 -9.63 7.61 -4.52
N LEU A 156 -10.40 6.57 -4.23
CA LEU A 156 -11.70 6.33 -4.87
C LEU A 156 -12.91 6.74 -4.02
N ASP A 157 -12.83 6.66 -2.68
CA ASP A 157 -13.88 7.06 -1.72
C ASP A 157 -13.18 7.63 -0.45
N GLY A 158 -13.96 8.15 0.50
CA GLY A 158 -13.49 8.61 1.79
C GLY A 158 -12.69 9.90 1.70
N SER A 159 -11.58 9.96 2.43
CA SER A 159 -10.72 11.15 2.48
C SER A 159 -9.25 10.80 2.36
N LEU A 160 -8.51 11.65 1.65
CA LEU A 160 -7.04 11.53 1.53
C LEU A 160 -6.33 12.73 2.15
N ILE A 161 -5.36 12.47 3.02
CA ILE A 161 -4.36 13.46 3.45
C ILE A 161 -3.00 12.98 2.93
N LEU A 162 -2.45 13.70 1.96
CA LEU A 162 -1.16 13.43 1.33
C LEU A 162 -0.21 14.59 1.63
N ASN A 163 0.71 14.37 2.58
CA ASN A 163 1.54 15.43 3.13
C ASN A 163 3.03 15.09 3.09
N GLY A 164 3.83 15.92 2.43
CA GLY A 164 5.29 15.77 2.43
C GLY A 164 5.79 14.49 1.76
N CYS A 165 5.02 13.93 0.81
CA CYS A 165 5.38 12.72 0.08
C CYS A 165 6.27 13.03 -1.13
N GLU A 166 7.03 12.02 -1.57
CA GLU A 166 7.91 12.12 -2.74
C GLU A 166 7.50 11.12 -3.83
N PHE A 167 7.36 11.61 -5.05
CA PHE A 167 7.10 10.79 -6.23
C PHE A 167 8.31 10.82 -7.17
N MET A 168 8.94 9.65 -7.34
CA MET A 168 10.10 9.42 -8.20
C MET A 168 9.67 8.76 -9.50
N GLY A 169 9.22 9.61 -10.44
CA GLY A 169 8.49 9.23 -11.65
C GLY A 169 9.29 9.16 -12.94
N GLU A 170 10.62 8.99 -12.88
CA GLU A 170 11.48 9.07 -14.08
C GLU A 170 11.01 8.13 -15.21
N GLY A 171 10.69 8.72 -16.37
CA GLY A 171 10.23 7.99 -17.55
C GLY A 171 8.78 7.51 -17.50
N ILE A 172 7.99 7.90 -16.49
CA ILE A 172 6.61 7.46 -16.31
C ILE A 172 5.66 8.52 -16.86
N ALA A 173 4.75 8.12 -17.74
CA ALA A 173 3.69 8.98 -18.27
C ALA A 173 2.40 8.92 -17.43
N ALA A 174 2.18 7.84 -16.69
CA ALA A 174 0.99 7.63 -15.88
C ALA A 174 0.80 8.74 -14.82
N PRO A 175 -0.44 9.04 -14.41
CA PRO A 175 -0.70 10.03 -13.38
C PRO A 175 -0.06 9.68 -12.03
N HIS A 176 0.15 10.70 -11.20
CA HIS A 176 0.55 10.50 -9.81
C HIS A 176 -0.65 10.12 -8.97
N LEU A 177 -1.74 10.87 -9.13
CA LEU A 177 -2.98 10.68 -8.38
C LEU A 177 -4.17 10.62 -9.34
N LEU A 178 -5.09 9.71 -9.04
CA LEU A 178 -6.48 9.75 -9.48
C LEU A 178 -7.34 9.98 -8.25
N LEU A 179 -8.15 11.04 -8.27
CA LEU A 179 -9.17 11.33 -7.27
C LEU A 179 -10.52 10.96 -7.89
N GLY A 180 -11.11 9.87 -7.40
CA GLY A 180 -12.36 9.31 -7.90
C GLY A 180 -13.58 10.18 -7.60
N GLU A 181 -14.68 9.92 -8.31
CA GLU A 181 -15.93 10.69 -8.19
C GLU A 181 -16.53 10.63 -6.77
N GLU A 182 -16.39 9.50 -6.07
CA GLU A 182 -16.90 9.27 -4.71
C GLU A 182 -15.96 9.78 -3.61
N LEU A 183 -14.75 10.25 -3.95
CA LEU A 183 -13.83 10.82 -2.96
C LEU A 183 -14.45 12.08 -2.36
N GLN A 184 -14.57 12.14 -1.04
CA GLN A 184 -15.31 13.20 -0.34
C GLN A 184 -14.44 14.41 -0.03
N SER A 185 -13.16 14.18 0.26
CA SER A 185 -12.20 15.27 0.47
C SER A 185 -10.75 14.83 0.26
N ALA A 186 -9.90 15.78 -0.11
CA ALA A 186 -8.47 15.56 -0.18
C ALA A 186 -7.66 16.81 0.19
N VAL A 187 -6.54 16.60 0.89
CA VAL A 187 -5.48 17.60 1.07
C VAL A 187 -4.20 17.04 0.48
N ILE A 188 -3.65 17.72 -0.52
CA ILE A 188 -2.42 17.39 -1.22
C ILE A 188 -1.43 18.53 -0.97
N LEU A 189 -0.63 18.38 0.08
CA LEU A 189 0.17 19.44 0.68
C LEU A 189 1.66 19.11 0.68
N GLY A 190 2.49 20.04 0.19
CA GLY A 190 3.94 19.99 0.43
C GLY A 190 4.66 18.80 -0.21
N ASN A 191 4.11 18.21 -1.27
CA ASN A 191 4.68 17.03 -1.93
C ASN A 191 5.70 17.43 -2.99
N ARG A 192 6.66 16.54 -3.25
CA ARG A 192 7.69 16.70 -4.29
C ARG A 192 7.46 15.69 -5.41
N PHE A 193 7.27 16.19 -6.62
CA PHE A 193 7.12 15.43 -7.85
C PHE A 193 8.40 15.58 -8.68
N THR A 194 9.13 14.49 -8.88
CA THR A 194 10.42 14.53 -9.58
C THR A 194 10.33 13.93 -10.98
N HIS A 195 11.15 14.47 -11.87
CA HIS A 195 11.31 14.08 -13.27
C HIS A 195 10.03 14.30 -14.10
N GLY A 196 9.34 15.41 -13.86
CA GLY A 196 8.23 15.83 -14.71
C GLY A 196 7.13 16.62 -14.01
N LYS A 197 6.13 16.99 -14.81
CA LYS A 197 4.96 17.73 -14.35
C LYS A 197 4.09 16.87 -13.42
N MET A 198 3.58 17.48 -12.36
CA MET A 198 2.54 16.92 -11.51
C MET A 198 1.31 16.59 -12.37
N ARG A 199 0.82 15.35 -12.23
CA ARG A 199 -0.35 14.83 -12.96
C ARG A 199 -1.34 14.28 -11.95
N ILE A 200 -2.37 15.07 -11.69
CA ILE A 200 -3.48 14.73 -10.79
C ILE A 200 -4.74 14.76 -11.64
N GLU A 201 -5.40 13.62 -11.76
CA GLU A 201 -6.70 13.50 -12.38
C GLU A 201 -7.75 13.65 -11.30
N ASN A 202 -8.46 14.78 -11.27
CA ASN A 202 -9.46 15.05 -10.25
C ASN A 202 -10.87 14.94 -10.83
N ASN A 203 -11.57 13.85 -10.50
CA ASN A 203 -12.98 13.62 -10.84
C ASN A 203 -13.92 13.86 -9.64
N SER A 204 -13.36 14.10 -8.46
CA SER A 204 -14.12 14.35 -7.23
C SER A 204 -14.89 15.67 -7.31
N GLN A 205 -16.11 15.66 -6.80
CA GLN A 205 -16.90 16.88 -6.52
C GLN A 205 -16.77 17.34 -5.06
N GLY A 206 -15.92 16.67 -4.28
CA GLY A 206 -15.65 16.95 -2.87
C GLY A 206 -14.70 18.11 -2.66
N ASP A 207 -14.35 18.36 -1.38
CA ASP A 207 -13.43 19.42 -1.01
C ASP A 207 -11.97 18.99 -1.22
N VAL A 208 -11.36 19.49 -2.29
CA VAL A 208 -9.98 19.15 -2.69
C VAL A 208 -9.08 20.38 -2.61
N GLN A 209 -8.06 20.30 -1.75
CA GLN A 209 -7.06 21.33 -1.54
C GLN A 209 -5.69 20.86 -2.04
N ILE A 210 -5.10 21.59 -2.98
CA ILE A 210 -3.78 21.29 -3.55
C ILE A 210 -2.87 22.50 -3.33
N LEU A 211 -1.89 22.39 -2.42
CA LEU A 211 -1.11 23.53 -1.96
C LEU A 211 0.36 23.19 -1.74
N GLY A 212 1.25 24.12 -2.09
CA GLY A 212 2.67 24.06 -1.69
C GLY A 212 3.45 22.88 -2.26
N ASN A 213 3.00 22.28 -3.37
CA ASN A 213 3.70 21.18 -4.03
C ASN A 213 4.77 21.71 -4.99
N VAL A 214 5.85 20.94 -5.21
CA VAL A 214 6.94 21.30 -6.12
C VAL A 214 7.15 20.25 -7.21
N GLU A 215 7.47 20.72 -8.42
CA GLU A 215 7.81 19.92 -9.60
C GLU A 215 9.30 20.10 -9.92
N GLN A 216 10.02 19.01 -10.19
CA GLN A 216 11.43 18.99 -10.58
C GLN A 216 11.65 18.14 -11.83
#